data_AF-A0A9X3X7G8-F1
#
_entry.id   AF-A0A9X3X7G8-F1
#
_cell.length_a   1.000
_cell.length_b   1.000
_cell.length_c   1.000
_cell.angle_alpha   90.00
_cell.angle_beta   90.00
_cell.angle_gamma   90.00
#
_symmetry.space_group_name_H-M   'P 1'
#
loop_
_entity.id
_entity.type
_entity.pdbx_description
1 polymer ?
#
loop_
_entity_poly.entity_id
_entity_poly.type
_entity_poly.pdbx_seq_one_letter_code
_entity_poly.pdbx_strand_id
1 'polypeptide(L)'
;MLKKTPTFLSLGVWMLAFAGLVGCGGDEGNGGSGNNGPDDVDVPAGSTAFVAVINPVANTGHTTGTPAVTGDERDLIPVDAFPGSADTSESGIAVVGTGVGEVDVRIGDALLKHTVLAEGDVYDAPLGFDGANAETYPNTPIRYPVGANSGGFFFGPADILADVEAKLGVDDAVVVLRGGTYTGNLTITGKGVLLFGENFLENAVVINGSVTVNGEAVRLRGLTITGDLASKGNNFGISFSRVFGNTSITGNAGAFVRNVFCGTTVVPSSNATLLDNFGVEPIVTPPMGTCD
;
A
#
# COMPACT_ATOMS: atom_id res chain seq x y z
N MET A 1 -23.96 -27.50 64.89
CA MET A 1 -23.77 -26.14 65.43
C MET A 1 -22.58 -26.15 66.39
N LEU A 2 -21.38 -25.79 65.92
CA LEU A 2 -20.21 -25.58 66.78
C LEU A 2 -19.24 -24.58 66.11
N LYS A 3 -18.79 -23.62 66.93
CA LYS A 3 -17.77 -22.56 66.81
C LYS A 3 -16.59 -22.80 65.85
N LYS A 4 -16.09 -21.70 65.25
CA LYS A 4 -14.71 -21.18 65.38
C LYS A 4 -14.47 -19.88 64.57
N THR A 5 -14.15 -18.78 65.26
CA THR A 5 -13.14 -17.75 64.85
C THR A 5 -11.72 -18.33 65.04
N PRO A 6 -10.58 -17.74 64.61
CA PRO A 6 -10.25 -16.36 64.13
C PRO A 6 -9.39 -16.38 62.81
N THR A 7 -8.79 -15.31 62.24
CA THR A 7 -7.49 -14.68 62.64
C THR A 7 -7.07 -13.59 61.63
N PHE A 8 -6.34 -12.61 62.15
CA PHE A 8 -5.74 -11.40 61.58
C PHE A 8 -4.40 -11.62 60.83
N LEU A 9 -3.90 -10.53 60.18
CA LEU A 9 -2.58 -10.27 59.58
C LEU A 9 -2.28 -11.02 58.25
N SER A 10 -1.71 -10.43 57.20
CA SER A 10 -0.52 -9.57 57.14
C SER A 10 -0.44 -8.82 55.79
N LEU A 11 -0.14 -7.52 55.83
CA LEU A 11 0.35 -6.73 54.68
C LEU A 11 1.74 -7.25 54.27
N GLY A 12 1.90 -7.64 53.02
CA GLY A 12 3.20 -7.90 52.40
C GLY A 12 3.46 -6.88 51.30
N VAL A 13 4.11 -5.77 51.66
CA VAL A 13 4.74 -4.82 50.73
C VAL A 13 6.00 -5.49 50.19
N TRP A 14 6.07 -5.69 48.87
CA TRP A 14 7.33 -5.98 48.18
C TRP A 14 7.69 -4.80 47.30
N MET A 15 8.44 -3.87 47.89
CA MET A 15 9.32 -2.96 47.17
C MET A 15 10.59 -3.75 46.81
N LEU A 16 10.86 -3.95 45.52
CA LEU A 16 12.21 -4.21 45.06
C LEU A 16 12.72 -2.95 44.36
N ALA A 17 13.51 -2.19 45.11
CA ALA A 17 14.39 -1.17 44.56
C ALA A 17 15.66 -1.86 44.06
N PHE A 18 15.96 -1.72 42.76
CA PHE A 18 17.32 -1.89 42.25
C PHE A 18 17.84 -0.51 41.90
N ALA A 19 18.74 -0.01 42.74
CA ALA A 19 19.56 1.16 42.48
C ALA A 19 21.01 0.71 42.31
N GLY A 20 21.67 1.26 41.30
CA GLY A 20 23.12 1.36 41.25
C GLY A 20 23.79 0.52 40.16
N LEU A 21 24.12 1.14 39.03
CA LEU A 21 25.51 1.55 38.81
C LEU A 21 25.58 2.75 37.86
N VAL A 22 26.36 3.72 38.30
CA VAL A 22 26.74 4.96 37.64
C VAL A 22 27.77 4.61 36.57
N GLY A 23 27.48 4.97 35.32
CA GLY A 23 28.43 4.95 34.21
C GLY A 23 28.47 6.32 33.56
N CYS A 24 29.17 7.26 34.21
CA CYS A 24 29.67 8.47 33.56
C CYS A 24 30.83 8.05 32.65
N GLY A 25 30.62 8.13 31.34
CA GLY A 25 31.68 8.16 30.34
C GLY A 25 31.25 9.16 29.28
N GLY A 26 31.70 10.41 29.46
CA GLY A 26 31.51 11.45 28.46
C GLY A 26 32.37 11.16 27.24
N ASP A 27 31.78 11.28 26.07
CA ASP A 27 32.51 11.69 24.88
C ASP A 27 31.67 12.75 24.16
N GLU A 28 32.20 13.97 24.13
CA GLU A 28 31.69 15.07 23.34
C GLU A 28 32.12 14.83 21.89
N GLY A 29 31.30 14.07 21.17
CA GLY A 29 31.49 13.77 19.76
C GLY A 29 30.30 14.24 18.94
N ASN A 30 30.30 15.53 18.59
CA ASN A 30 29.69 16.13 17.39
C ASN A 30 28.31 15.60 16.96
N GLY A 31 27.27 16.41 17.20
CA GLY A 31 25.93 16.21 16.68
C GLY A 31 25.92 16.11 15.15
N GLY A 32 25.87 14.88 14.66
CA GLY A 32 25.27 14.54 13.38
C GLY A 32 23.87 14.06 13.67
N SER A 33 22.87 14.90 13.39
CA SER A 33 21.52 14.41 13.11
C SER A 33 21.67 13.40 11.99
N GLY A 34 21.64 12.12 12.34
CA GLY A 34 21.60 11.05 11.36
C GLY A 34 20.28 11.19 10.62
N ASN A 35 20.33 11.84 9.45
CA ASN A 35 19.38 11.58 8.39
C ASN A 35 19.46 10.07 8.12
N ASN A 36 18.60 9.30 8.79
CA ASN A 36 18.19 8.02 8.24
C ASN A 36 17.53 8.39 6.91
N GLY A 37 18.20 8.07 5.81
CA GLY A 37 17.64 8.26 4.47
C GLY A 37 16.30 7.53 4.32
N PRO A 38 15.50 7.84 3.29
CA PRO A 38 14.13 7.35 3.11
C PRO A 38 14.03 5.85 2.74
N ASP A 39 15.05 5.03 3.00
CA ASP A 39 15.18 3.68 2.42
C ASP A 39 14.45 2.55 3.17
N ASP A 40 13.55 2.85 4.12
CA ASP A 40 12.85 1.77 4.85
C ASP A 40 11.43 2.16 5.30
N VAL A 41 10.63 2.73 4.39
CA VAL A 41 9.18 2.91 4.62
C VAL A 41 8.40 1.90 3.81
N ASP A 42 8.59 0.64 4.17
CA ASP A 42 7.65 -0.41 3.82
C ASP A 42 6.30 -0.18 4.53
N VAL A 43 5.21 -0.63 3.92
CA VAL A 43 3.85 -0.59 4.49
C VAL A 43 3.45 -2.03 4.85
N PRO A 44 3.93 -2.57 6.00
CA PRO A 44 3.42 -3.84 6.49
C PRO A 44 1.96 -3.69 6.87
N ALA A 45 1.19 -4.76 6.76
CA ALA A 45 -0.22 -4.70 7.10
C ALA A 45 -0.42 -4.31 8.57
N GLY A 46 -1.43 -3.47 8.81
CA GLY A 46 -1.63 -2.83 10.11
C GLY A 46 -1.00 -1.44 10.24
N SER A 47 -0.12 -1.03 9.33
CA SER A 47 0.41 0.34 9.30
C SER A 47 -0.61 1.30 8.67
N THR A 48 -0.83 2.45 9.32
CA THR A 48 -1.61 3.54 8.73
C THR A 48 -0.68 4.37 7.84
N ALA A 49 -0.90 4.35 6.52
CA ALA A 49 0.04 4.93 5.58
C ALA A 49 -0.62 5.72 4.45
N PHE A 50 0.07 6.76 4.01
CA PHE A 50 -0.25 7.56 2.84
C PHE A 50 0.87 7.43 1.82
N VAL A 51 0.56 6.88 0.65
CA VAL A 51 1.49 6.70 -0.47
C VAL A 51 1.22 7.80 -1.48
N ALA A 52 2.06 8.82 -1.48
CA ALA A 52 1.99 9.91 -2.44
C ALA A 52 2.62 9.47 -3.77
N VAL A 53 1.90 9.67 -4.86
CA VAL A 53 2.39 9.50 -6.24
C VAL A 53 2.30 10.86 -6.93
N ILE A 54 3.42 11.58 -6.96
CA ILE A 54 3.48 12.97 -7.43
C ILE A 54 3.64 13.03 -8.95
N ASN A 55 2.81 13.90 -9.54
CA ASN A 55 2.75 14.21 -10.96
C ASN A 55 2.80 12.94 -11.83
N PRO A 56 1.87 12.00 -11.63
CA PRO A 56 1.83 10.77 -12.40
C PRO A 56 1.50 11.06 -13.85
N VAL A 57 2.14 10.33 -14.75
CA VAL A 57 1.84 10.40 -16.18
C VAL A 57 0.50 9.70 -16.43
N ALA A 58 -0.47 10.41 -17.00
CA ALA A 58 -1.73 9.81 -17.42
C ALA A 58 -1.52 8.92 -18.66
N ASN A 59 -1.90 7.65 -18.55
CA ASN A 59 -1.81 6.73 -19.67
C ASN A 59 -2.93 6.98 -20.70
N THR A 60 -2.71 6.56 -21.95
CA THR A 60 -3.74 6.47 -22.99
C THR A 60 -4.92 5.65 -22.46
N GLY A 61 -6.12 6.21 -22.57
CA GLY A 61 -7.34 5.60 -22.03
C GLY A 61 -7.70 6.04 -20.61
N HIS A 62 -6.90 6.89 -19.97
CA HIS A 62 -7.31 7.63 -18.77
C HIS A 62 -8.47 8.57 -19.13
N THR A 63 -9.61 8.46 -18.45
CA THR A 63 -10.79 9.30 -18.75
C THR A 63 -11.48 9.89 -17.52
N THR A 64 -10.93 9.71 -16.32
CA THR A 64 -11.54 10.22 -15.09
C THR A 64 -11.25 11.69 -14.83
N GLY A 65 -10.33 12.28 -15.61
CA GLY A 65 -9.95 13.69 -15.53
C GLY A 65 -8.62 13.89 -14.81
N THR A 66 -8.01 15.04 -15.04
CA THR A 66 -6.77 15.47 -14.38
C THR A 66 -7.08 16.63 -13.43
N PRO A 67 -6.35 16.77 -12.32
CA PRO A 67 -6.43 17.97 -11.49
C PRO A 67 -6.08 19.22 -12.30
N ALA A 68 -6.53 20.38 -11.84
CA ALA A 68 -6.16 21.67 -12.45
C ALA A 68 -4.70 22.04 -12.11
N VAL A 69 -4.22 21.53 -10.98
CA VAL A 69 -2.84 21.62 -10.52
C VAL A 69 -2.05 20.46 -11.09
N THR A 70 -1.11 20.73 -11.97
CA THR A 70 -0.17 19.72 -12.50
C THR A 70 1.21 20.36 -12.67
N GLY A 71 2.26 19.59 -12.41
CA GLY A 71 3.64 19.97 -12.71
C GLY A 71 4.44 18.79 -13.25
N ASP A 72 5.73 19.02 -13.43
CA ASP A 72 6.66 18.02 -13.98
C ASP A 72 7.70 17.55 -12.96
N GLU A 73 7.85 18.26 -11.83
CA GLU A 73 8.76 17.88 -10.74
C GLU A 73 8.23 16.63 -10.03
N ARG A 74 9.12 15.70 -9.71
CA ARG A 74 8.76 14.43 -9.07
C ARG A 74 9.72 14.02 -7.97
N ASP A 75 10.98 14.40 -8.08
CA ASP A 75 12.06 13.92 -7.23
C ASP A 75 12.34 14.90 -6.08
N LEU A 76 12.74 14.37 -4.92
CA LEU A 76 13.14 15.14 -3.74
C LEU A 76 12.10 16.17 -3.28
N ILE A 77 10.80 15.90 -3.50
CA ILE A 77 9.70 16.71 -3.00
C ILE A 77 9.36 16.21 -1.59
N PRO A 78 9.46 17.05 -0.56
CA PRO A 78 9.11 16.65 0.80
C PRO A 78 7.61 16.33 0.90
N VAL A 79 7.29 15.19 1.50
CA VAL A 79 5.93 14.78 1.82
C VAL A 79 5.85 14.57 3.33
N ASP A 80 5.03 15.38 4.00
CA ASP A 80 4.77 15.24 5.44
C ASP A 80 3.31 14.85 5.67
N ALA A 81 3.07 13.82 6.47
CA ALA A 81 1.76 13.50 7.01
C ALA A 81 1.95 13.06 8.45
N PHE A 82 1.62 13.92 9.43
CA PHE A 82 2.00 13.64 10.82
C PHE A 82 1.51 12.26 11.29
N PRO A 83 2.39 11.42 11.88
CA PRO A 83 3.75 11.74 12.34
C PRO A 83 4.89 11.48 11.33
N GLY A 84 4.60 10.94 10.14
CA GLY A 84 5.60 10.58 9.14
C GLY A 84 6.03 11.73 8.24
N SER A 85 7.21 11.56 7.66
CA SER A 85 7.81 12.43 6.65
C SER A 85 8.75 11.61 5.77
N ALA A 86 8.77 11.89 4.47
CA ALA A 86 9.68 11.29 3.51
C ALA A 86 9.82 12.22 2.29
N ASP A 87 10.96 12.14 1.60
CA ASP A 87 11.12 12.77 0.29
C ASP A 87 10.65 11.81 -0.80
N THR A 88 10.10 12.34 -1.89
CA THR A 88 9.81 11.53 -3.06
C THR A 88 11.10 11.03 -3.72
N SER A 89 11.06 9.79 -4.20
CA SER A 89 12.09 9.22 -5.07
C SER A 89 12.07 9.85 -6.48
N GLU A 90 13.06 9.53 -7.33
CA GLU A 90 13.08 9.88 -8.76
C GLU A 90 11.81 9.45 -9.50
N SER A 91 11.21 8.36 -9.01
CA SER A 91 9.97 7.85 -9.52
C SER A 91 8.79 8.76 -9.18
N GLY A 92 8.86 9.65 -8.19
CA GLY A 92 7.74 10.47 -7.71
C GLY A 92 6.92 9.81 -6.61
N ILE A 93 7.51 8.86 -5.88
CA ILE A 93 6.81 8.12 -4.82
C ILE A 93 7.41 8.50 -3.47
N ALA A 94 6.54 8.84 -2.52
CA ALA A 94 6.87 8.92 -1.10
C ALA A 94 5.85 8.08 -0.30
N VAL A 95 6.33 7.34 0.68
CA VAL A 95 5.49 6.61 1.63
C VAL A 95 5.68 7.24 3.00
N VAL A 96 4.58 7.65 3.62
CA VAL A 96 4.60 8.24 4.96
C VAL A 96 3.59 7.57 5.87
N GLY A 97 4.01 7.23 7.08
CA GLY A 97 3.08 6.85 8.14
C GLY A 97 2.24 8.05 8.56
N THR A 98 0.97 7.84 8.91
CA THR A 98 0.04 8.93 9.24
C THR A 98 -0.89 8.58 10.40
N GLY A 99 -1.46 9.60 11.04
CA GLY A 99 -2.50 9.46 12.06
C GLY A 99 -3.90 9.17 11.48
N VAL A 100 -4.85 8.87 12.37
CA VAL A 100 -6.28 8.71 12.02
C VAL A 100 -7.01 10.05 12.18
N GLY A 101 -8.04 10.30 11.37
CA GLY A 101 -8.85 11.51 11.39
C GLY A 101 -8.50 12.48 10.26
N GLU A 102 -8.74 13.78 10.48
CA GLU A 102 -8.30 14.81 9.55
C GLU A 102 -6.78 14.99 9.65
N VAL A 103 -6.10 14.73 8.55
CA VAL A 103 -4.67 14.80 8.40
C VAL A 103 -4.32 15.91 7.42
N ASP A 104 -3.34 16.71 7.83
CA ASP A 104 -2.68 17.69 6.99
C ASP A 104 -1.52 17.01 6.28
N VAL A 105 -1.68 16.79 4.98
CA VAL A 105 -0.65 16.24 4.10
C VAL A 105 0.03 17.42 3.41
N ARG A 106 1.29 17.66 3.74
CA ARG A 106 2.10 18.70 3.11
C ARG A 106 2.91 18.09 1.97
N ILE A 107 2.85 18.69 0.79
CA ILE A 107 3.61 18.32 -0.41
C ILE A 107 4.46 19.53 -0.81
N GLY A 108 5.76 19.52 -0.53
CA GLY A 108 6.58 20.73 -0.57
C GLY A 108 5.99 21.82 0.33
N ASP A 109 5.65 22.97 -0.26
CA ASP A 109 4.97 24.06 0.46
C ASP A 109 3.42 23.97 0.40
N ALA A 110 2.87 23.07 -0.42
CA ALA A 110 1.43 22.91 -0.60
C ALA A 110 0.80 22.12 0.55
N LEU A 111 -0.43 22.47 0.92
CA LEU A 111 -1.20 21.79 1.96
C LEU A 111 -2.45 21.13 1.36
N LEU A 112 -2.57 19.82 1.55
CA LEU A 112 -3.72 19.02 1.20
C LEU A 112 -4.39 18.47 2.46
N LYS A 113 -5.70 18.62 2.59
CA LYS A 113 -6.47 17.98 3.66
C LYS A 113 -6.90 16.59 3.22
N HIS A 114 -6.66 15.59 4.06
CA HIS A 114 -7.08 14.22 3.82
C HIS A 114 -7.75 13.64 5.08
N THR A 115 -8.68 12.70 4.92
CA THR A 115 -9.32 12.01 6.03
C THR A 115 -8.96 10.53 6.05
N VAL A 116 -8.24 10.13 7.10
CA VAL A 116 -7.92 8.74 7.39
C VAL A 116 -9.03 8.15 8.26
N LEU A 117 -9.69 7.10 7.76
CA LEU A 117 -10.92 6.59 8.37
C LEU A 117 -10.66 5.65 9.55
N ALA A 118 -9.62 4.82 9.46
CA ALA A 118 -9.28 3.86 10.49
C ALA A 118 -7.77 3.61 10.57
N GLU A 119 -7.33 3.13 11.72
CA GLU A 119 -5.96 2.66 11.92
C GLU A 119 -5.69 1.42 11.06
N GLY A 120 -4.53 1.42 10.40
CA GLY A 120 -4.10 0.39 9.46
C GLY A 120 -4.72 0.52 8.06
N ASP A 121 -5.44 1.60 7.78
CA ASP A 121 -5.81 1.95 6.41
C ASP A 121 -4.57 2.45 5.65
N VAL A 122 -4.41 1.95 4.43
CA VAL A 122 -3.40 2.42 3.48
C VAL A 122 -4.09 3.19 2.37
N TYR A 123 -3.51 4.32 1.96
CA TYR A 123 -4.05 5.16 0.91
C TYR A 123 -3.03 5.33 -0.21
N ASP A 124 -3.40 4.96 -1.44
CA ASP A 124 -2.62 5.29 -2.62
C ASP A 124 -3.17 6.59 -3.23
N ALA A 125 -2.38 7.66 -3.17
CA ALA A 125 -2.79 9.01 -3.52
C ALA A 125 -1.97 9.54 -4.70
N PRO A 126 -2.46 9.36 -5.94
CA PRO A 126 -2.02 10.14 -7.09
C PRO A 126 -2.38 11.62 -6.93
N LEU A 127 -1.36 12.48 -7.03
CA LEU A 127 -1.44 13.91 -6.78
C LEU A 127 -0.82 14.69 -7.95
N GLY A 128 -1.48 15.76 -8.36
CA GLY A 128 -0.86 16.82 -9.16
C GLY A 128 -0.26 17.87 -8.24
N PHE A 129 0.94 18.37 -8.56
CA PHE A 129 1.70 19.34 -7.78
C PHE A 129 2.45 20.30 -8.71
N ASP A 130 2.23 21.61 -8.57
CA ASP A 130 2.82 22.65 -9.44
C ASP A 130 3.98 23.44 -8.78
N GLY A 131 4.42 23.00 -7.60
CA GLY A 131 5.41 23.70 -6.78
C GLY A 131 4.81 24.55 -5.66
N ALA A 132 3.53 24.95 -5.76
CA ALA A 132 2.85 25.80 -4.78
C ALA A 132 1.52 25.20 -4.28
N ASN A 133 0.83 24.45 -5.13
CA ASN A 133 -0.45 23.82 -4.87
C ASN A 133 -0.34 22.31 -5.09
N ALA A 134 -1.22 21.56 -4.42
CA ALA A 134 -1.38 20.13 -4.62
C ALA A 134 -2.87 19.76 -4.70
N GLU A 135 -3.23 18.83 -5.59
CA GLU A 135 -4.61 18.36 -5.76
C GLU A 135 -4.63 16.85 -6.07
N THR A 136 -5.61 16.13 -5.54
CA THR A 136 -5.82 14.71 -5.82
C THR A 136 -6.45 14.49 -7.18
N TYR A 137 -6.04 13.43 -7.88
CA TYR A 137 -6.76 13.00 -9.07
C TYR A 137 -8.20 12.56 -8.72
N PRO A 138 -9.17 12.73 -9.63
CA PRO A 138 -10.52 12.21 -9.44
C PRO A 138 -10.51 10.70 -9.14
N ASN A 139 -11.39 10.26 -8.24
CA ASN A 139 -11.49 8.89 -7.73
C ASN A 139 -10.29 8.41 -6.91
N THR A 140 -9.40 9.31 -6.50
CA THR A 140 -8.31 9.05 -5.54
C THR A 140 -8.43 9.99 -4.34
N PRO A 141 -7.76 9.70 -3.20
CA PRO A 141 -6.93 8.54 -2.89
C PRO A 141 -7.69 7.20 -2.86
N ILE A 142 -7.03 6.10 -3.22
CA ILE A 142 -7.57 4.75 -3.15
C ILE A 142 -7.31 4.18 -1.77
N ARG A 143 -8.37 3.80 -1.05
CA ARG A 143 -8.29 3.24 0.30
C ARG A 143 -8.18 1.71 0.29
N TYR A 144 -7.28 1.19 1.11
CA TYR A 144 -7.09 -0.23 1.40
C TYR A 144 -7.25 -0.49 2.91
N PRO A 145 -8.37 -1.07 3.35
CA PRO A 145 -8.63 -1.30 4.77
C PRO A 145 -7.92 -2.57 5.26
N VAL A 146 -6.61 -2.50 5.47
CA VAL A 146 -5.77 -3.66 5.86
C VAL A 146 -5.38 -3.66 7.35
N GLY A 147 -6.03 -2.82 8.15
CA GLY A 147 -5.77 -2.73 9.59
C GLY A 147 -6.16 -4.00 10.35
N ALA A 148 -5.65 -4.16 11.56
CA ALA A 148 -5.92 -5.34 12.40
C ALA A 148 -7.42 -5.59 12.67
N ASN A 149 -8.23 -4.53 12.61
CA ASN A 149 -9.68 -4.58 12.79
C ASN A 149 -10.47 -4.80 11.48
N SER A 150 -9.79 -4.93 10.34
CA SER A 150 -10.42 -5.15 9.03
C SER A 150 -11.11 -6.52 8.90
N GLY A 151 -10.81 -7.46 9.80
CA GLY A 151 -11.20 -8.86 9.62
C GLY A 151 -10.42 -9.56 8.50
N GLY A 152 -9.28 -9.00 8.08
CA GLY A 152 -8.46 -9.54 7.01
C GLY A 152 -7.93 -10.96 7.28
N PHE A 153 -7.82 -11.73 6.20
CA PHE A 153 -7.21 -13.06 6.19
C PHE A 153 -5.74 -12.93 5.79
N PHE A 154 -4.84 -13.30 6.70
CA PHE A 154 -3.40 -13.19 6.50
C PHE A 154 -2.81 -14.54 6.14
N PHE A 155 -2.02 -14.59 5.08
CA PHE A 155 -1.36 -15.80 4.61
C PHE A 155 0.12 -15.56 4.39
N GLY A 156 0.95 -16.51 4.79
CA GLY A 156 2.35 -16.61 4.40
C GLY A 156 2.57 -17.60 3.26
N PRO A 157 3.78 -17.63 2.67
CA PRO A 157 4.10 -18.52 1.55
C PRO A 157 4.07 -20.01 1.90
N ALA A 158 4.06 -20.36 3.19
CA ALA A 158 3.93 -21.74 3.68
C ALA A 158 2.47 -22.21 3.75
N ASP A 159 1.50 -21.29 3.68
CA ASP A 159 0.08 -21.64 3.68
C ASP A 159 -0.32 -22.26 2.34
N ILE A 160 -1.34 -23.11 2.39
CA ILE A 160 -1.80 -23.83 1.20
C ILE A 160 -2.56 -22.85 0.29
N LEU A 161 -2.17 -22.77 -0.98
CA LEU A 161 -2.79 -21.84 -1.94
C LEU A 161 -4.31 -22.02 -2.05
N ALA A 162 -4.82 -23.24 -1.89
CA ALA A 162 -6.25 -23.53 -1.89
C ALA A 162 -7.02 -22.80 -0.77
N ASP A 163 -6.40 -22.56 0.39
CA ASP A 163 -7.01 -21.81 1.47
C ASP A 163 -7.08 -20.31 1.14
N VAL A 164 -6.04 -19.79 0.47
CA VAL A 164 -6.04 -18.42 -0.08
C VAL A 164 -7.18 -18.27 -1.09
N GLU A 165 -7.25 -19.17 -2.07
CA GLU A 165 -8.27 -19.15 -3.13
C GLU A 165 -9.69 -19.28 -2.54
N ALA A 166 -9.87 -20.11 -1.50
CA ALA A 166 -11.14 -20.21 -0.80
C ALA A 166 -11.59 -18.87 -0.18
N LYS A 167 -10.66 -18.04 0.32
CA LYS A 167 -10.99 -16.70 0.83
C LYS A 167 -11.24 -15.68 -0.28
N LEU A 168 -10.51 -15.79 -1.39
CA LEU A 168 -10.75 -14.99 -2.59
C LEU A 168 -12.11 -15.28 -3.26
N GLY A 169 -12.77 -16.36 -2.86
CA GLY A 169 -14.16 -16.66 -3.23
C GLY A 169 -15.24 -16.02 -2.36
N VAL A 170 -14.88 -15.33 -1.27
CA VAL A 170 -15.82 -14.69 -0.34
C VAL A 170 -15.98 -13.21 -0.69
N ASP A 171 -17.22 -12.72 -0.72
CA ASP A 171 -17.51 -11.31 -0.96
C ASP A 171 -16.94 -10.42 0.16
N ASP A 172 -16.47 -9.23 -0.21
CA ASP A 172 -15.87 -8.19 0.63
C ASP A 172 -14.66 -8.67 1.45
N ALA A 173 -14.04 -9.78 1.05
CA ALA A 173 -12.88 -10.33 1.75
C ALA A 173 -11.64 -9.44 1.55
N VAL A 174 -10.95 -9.15 2.65
CA VAL A 174 -9.60 -8.58 2.65
C VAL A 174 -8.62 -9.73 2.84
N VAL A 175 -7.81 -10.02 1.83
CA VAL A 175 -6.78 -11.06 1.84
C VAL A 175 -5.42 -10.40 1.77
N VAL A 176 -4.57 -10.67 2.75
CA VAL A 176 -3.23 -10.12 2.87
C VAL A 176 -2.21 -11.24 2.69
N LEU A 177 -1.28 -11.06 1.75
CA LEU A 177 -0.17 -11.95 1.52
C LEU A 177 1.12 -11.34 2.06
N ARG A 178 1.84 -12.12 2.88
CA ARG A 178 3.18 -11.76 3.35
C ARG A 178 4.23 -12.04 2.28
N GLY A 179 5.37 -11.36 2.38
CA GLY A 179 6.49 -11.56 1.46
C GLY A 179 6.86 -13.04 1.26
N GLY A 180 7.02 -13.45 0.00
CA GLY A 180 7.32 -14.82 -0.40
C GLY A 180 6.67 -15.23 -1.71
N THR A 181 6.94 -16.48 -2.12
CA THR A 181 6.44 -17.04 -3.38
C THR A 181 5.29 -18.02 -3.16
N TYR A 182 4.16 -17.73 -3.80
CA TYR A 182 2.94 -18.54 -3.83
C TYR A 182 2.88 -19.24 -5.20
N THR A 183 3.05 -20.56 -5.24
CA THR A 183 3.12 -21.31 -6.51
C THR A 183 1.75 -21.85 -6.92
N GLY A 184 1.30 -21.48 -8.10
CA GLY A 184 0.02 -21.88 -8.67
C GLY A 184 -0.78 -20.69 -9.20
N ASN A 185 -1.88 -21.00 -9.86
CA ASN A 185 -2.79 -19.98 -10.37
C ASN A 185 -3.77 -19.57 -9.27
N LEU A 186 -4.25 -18.32 -9.33
CA LEU A 186 -5.29 -17.81 -8.43
C LEU A 186 -6.53 -17.42 -9.21
N THR A 187 -7.70 -17.83 -8.71
CA THR A 187 -8.99 -17.36 -9.21
C THR A 187 -9.71 -16.54 -8.14
N ILE A 188 -10.10 -15.32 -8.46
CA ILE A 188 -10.88 -14.46 -7.58
C ILE A 188 -12.32 -14.43 -8.09
N THR A 189 -13.24 -14.99 -7.31
CA THR A 189 -14.67 -15.02 -7.67
C THR A 189 -15.54 -14.15 -6.78
N GLY A 190 -15.09 -13.81 -5.57
CA GLY A 190 -15.79 -12.91 -4.67
C GLY A 190 -15.85 -11.49 -5.22
N LYS A 191 -16.91 -10.76 -4.88
CA LYS A 191 -17.08 -9.33 -5.19
C LYS A 191 -16.47 -8.47 -4.09
N GLY A 192 -15.97 -7.28 -4.43
CA GLY A 192 -15.41 -6.35 -3.44
C GLY A 192 -14.12 -6.84 -2.77
N VAL A 193 -13.50 -7.89 -3.31
CA VAL A 193 -12.31 -8.52 -2.71
C VAL A 193 -11.10 -7.60 -2.84
N LEU A 194 -10.34 -7.45 -1.75
CA LEU A 194 -9.01 -6.88 -1.75
C LEU A 194 -7.98 -8.00 -1.60
N LEU A 195 -7.07 -8.14 -2.57
CA LEU A 195 -5.85 -8.92 -2.43
C LEU A 195 -4.65 -7.97 -2.31
N PHE A 196 -4.07 -7.91 -1.12
CA PHE A 196 -3.00 -6.99 -0.75
C PHE A 196 -1.71 -7.76 -0.51
N GLY A 197 -0.65 -7.45 -1.27
CA GLY A 197 0.71 -7.87 -0.99
C GLY A 197 1.44 -6.87 -0.13
N GLU A 198 2.05 -7.34 0.95
CA GLU A 198 2.99 -6.54 1.75
C GLU A 198 4.28 -6.25 0.96
N ASN A 199 5.06 -5.25 1.37
CA ASN A 199 6.38 -5.00 0.79
C ASN A 199 6.35 -4.69 -0.71
N PHE A 200 5.40 -3.85 -1.13
CA PHE A 200 5.18 -3.53 -2.54
C PHE A 200 6.38 -2.85 -3.20
N LEU A 201 7.16 -2.03 -2.47
CA LEU A 201 8.36 -1.38 -3.00
C LEU A 201 9.42 -2.42 -3.38
N GLU A 202 9.54 -3.48 -2.57
CA GLU A 202 10.45 -4.61 -2.80
C GLU A 202 9.86 -5.66 -3.75
N ASN A 203 8.57 -5.53 -4.11
CA ASN A 203 7.83 -6.52 -4.87
C ASN A 203 7.86 -7.92 -4.23
N ALA A 204 7.83 -8.00 -2.88
CA ALA A 204 8.17 -9.21 -2.16
C ALA A 204 7.14 -10.35 -2.29
N VAL A 205 5.90 -10.05 -2.66
CA VAL A 205 4.86 -11.07 -2.87
C VAL A 205 4.84 -11.51 -4.32
N VAL A 206 5.22 -12.77 -4.57
CA VAL A 206 5.28 -13.37 -5.90
C VAL A 206 4.19 -14.43 -6.06
N ILE A 207 3.24 -14.21 -6.95
CA ILE A 207 2.35 -15.23 -7.47
C ILE A 207 3.04 -15.89 -8.66
N ASN A 208 3.60 -17.08 -8.42
CA ASN A 208 4.22 -17.88 -9.46
C ASN A 208 3.16 -18.67 -10.23
N GLY A 209 2.42 -17.94 -11.08
CA GLY A 209 1.30 -18.43 -11.88
C GLY A 209 0.48 -17.27 -12.43
N SER A 210 -0.66 -17.60 -13.04
CA SER A 210 -1.61 -16.62 -13.58
C SER A 210 -2.67 -16.24 -12.54
N VAL A 211 -3.18 -15.02 -12.64
CA VAL A 211 -4.30 -14.52 -11.82
C VAL A 211 -5.51 -14.25 -12.72
N THR A 212 -6.65 -14.86 -12.39
CA THR A 212 -7.93 -14.64 -13.07
C THR A 212 -8.94 -14.03 -12.12
N VAL A 213 -9.52 -12.91 -12.50
CA VAL A 213 -10.50 -12.15 -11.72
C VAL A 213 -11.86 -12.18 -12.41
N ASN A 214 -12.78 -12.92 -11.80
CA ASN A 214 -14.17 -13.05 -12.24
C ASN A 214 -15.13 -12.20 -11.40
N GLY A 215 -14.75 -11.86 -10.16
CA GLY A 215 -15.51 -10.99 -9.27
C GLY A 215 -15.51 -9.52 -9.71
N GLU A 216 -16.52 -8.77 -9.29
CA GLU A 216 -16.64 -7.33 -9.50
C GLU A 216 -16.02 -6.55 -8.34
N ALA A 217 -15.59 -5.31 -8.57
CA ALA A 217 -15.01 -4.41 -7.56
C ALA A 217 -13.78 -5.00 -6.84
N VAL A 218 -13.04 -5.89 -7.51
CA VAL A 218 -11.83 -6.51 -6.97
C VAL A 218 -10.66 -5.53 -7.06
N ARG A 219 -9.84 -5.46 -6.01
CA ARG A 219 -8.62 -4.66 -5.97
C ARG A 219 -7.41 -5.55 -5.69
N LEU A 220 -6.37 -5.39 -6.50
CA LEU A 220 -5.06 -5.99 -6.29
C LEU A 220 -4.06 -4.90 -5.93
N ARG A 221 -3.11 -5.20 -5.03
CA ARG A 221 -2.03 -4.26 -4.71
C ARG A 221 -0.74 -5.00 -4.37
N GLY A 222 0.40 -4.52 -4.84
CA GLY A 222 1.71 -5.00 -4.38
C GLY A 222 2.05 -6.43 -4.78
N LEU A 223 1.57 -6.90 -5.94
CA LEU A 223 1.79 -8.28 -6.39
C LEU A 223 2.77 -8.36 -7.55
N THR A 224 3.65 -9.36 -7.53
CA THR A 224 4.38 -9.81 -8.71
C THR A 224 3.70 -11.05 -9.28
N ILE A 225 3.15 -10.97 -10.49
CA ILE A 225 2.46 -12.06 -11.17
C ILE A 225 3.36 -12.55 -12.31
N THR A 226 3.86 -13.78 -12.22
CA THR A 226 4.77 -14.33 -13.25
C THR A 226 4.04 -14.80 -14.51
N GLY A 227 2.75 -15.14 -14.39
CA GLY A 227 1.88 -15.52 -15.49
C GLY A 227 1.02 -14.37 -16.02
N ASP A 228 -0.11 -14.74 -16.63
CA ASP A 228 -1.07 -13.79 -17.18
C ASP A 228 -1.97 -13.20 -16.09
N LEU A 229 -2.42 -11.96 -16.31
CA LEU A 229 -3.49 -11.32 -15.55
C LEU A 229 -4.72 -11.15 -16.43
N ALA A 230 -5.83 -11.77 -16.04
CA ALA A 230 -7.11 -11.61 -16.73
C ALA A 230 -8.20 -11.12 -15.79
N SER A 231 -8.96 -10.09 -16.16
CA SER A 231 -10.09 -9.59 -15.38
C SER A 231 -11.30 -9.26 -16.25
N LYS A 232 -12.47 -9.78 -15.88
CA LYS A 232 -13.75 -9.49 -16.55
C LYS A 232 -14.72 -8.67 -15.70
N GLY A 233 -14.44 -8.52 -14.40
CA GLY A 233 -15.29 -7.80 -13.48
C GLY A 233 -15.21 -6.29 -13.68
N ASN A 234 -16.36 -5.61 -13.51
CA ASN A 234 -16.40 -4.15 -13.47
C ASN A 234 -15.73 -3.62 -12.19
N ASN A 235 -15.25 -2.38 -12.21
CA ASN A 235 -14.59 -1.72 -11.06
C ASN A 235 -13.33 -2.45 -10.57
N PHE A 236 -12.64 -3.18 -11.46
CA PHE A 236 -11.38 -3.84 -11.15
C PHE A 236 -10.26 -2.79 -11.00
N GLY A 237 -9.49 -2.89 -9.91
CA GLY A 237 -8.31 -2.05 -9.69
C GLY A 237 -7.06 -2.87 -9.44
N ILE A 238 -5.92 -2.35 -9.86
CA ILE A 238 -4.61 -2.91 -9.56
C ILE A 238 -3.62 -1.77 -9.33
N SER A 239 -2.80 -1.86 -8.28
CA SER A 239 -1.82 -0.83 -7.99
C SER A 239 -0.49 -1.40 -7.55
N PHE A 240 0.61 -0.73 -7.90
CA PHE A 240 1.97 -1.11 -7.50
C PHE A 240 2.29 -2.59 -7.75
N SER A 241 1.80 -3.14 -8.86
CA SER A 241 1.95 -4.56 -9.18
C SER A 241 2.73 -4.74 -10.48
N ARG A 242 3.36 -5.90 -10.62
CA ARG A 242 4.08 -6.32 -11.82
C ARG A 242 3.42 -7.54 -12.43
N VAL A 243 3.26 -7.54 -13.75
CA VAL A 243 2.74 -8.70 -14.51
C VAL A 243 3.71 -9.03 -15.64
N PHE A 244 4.30 -10.23 -15.58
CA PHE A 244 5.23 -10.71 -16.60
C PHE A 244 4.52 -11.26 -17.84
N GLY A 245 3.37 -11.90 -17.66
CA GLY A 245 2.54 -12.39 -18.76
C GLY A 245 1.69 -11.30 -19.41
N ASN A 246 0.72 -11.73 -20.21
CA ASN A 246 -0.23 -10.83 -20.84
C ASN A 246 -1.26 -10.32 -19.83
N THR A 247 -1.65 -9.07 -19.99
CA THR A 247 -2.71 -8.43 -19.21
C THR A 247 -3.92 -8.19 -20.09
N SER A 248 -5.05 -8.79 -19.72
CA SER A 248 -6.34 -8.64 -20.41
C SER A 248 -7.43 -8.27 -19.41
N ILE A 249 -7.78 -6.99 -19.38
CA ILE A 249 -8.91 -6.49 -18.61
C ILE A 249 -10.02 -6.19 -19.60
N THR A 250 -11.26 -6.55 -19.29
CA THR A 250 -12.41 -6.29 -20.17
C THR A 250 -13.60 -5.68 -19.44
N GLY A 251 -13.55 -5.58 -18.11
CA GLY A 251 -14.58 -4.89 -17.32
C GLY A 251 -14.45 -3.37 -17.40
N ASN A 252 -15.52 -2.64 -17.12
CA ASN A 252 -15.51 -1.17 -17.15
C ASN A 252 -15.16 -0.57 -15.79
N ALA A 253 -14.63 0.66 -15.83
CA ALA A 253 -14.23 1.45 -14.67
C ALA A 253 -13.19 0.74 -13.78
N GLY A 254 -12.11 1.42 -13.43
CA GLY A 254 -11.04 0.81 -12.66
C GLY A 254 -9.93 1.80 -12.37
N ALA A 255 -9.15 1.51 -11.34
CA ALA A 255 -8.00 2.33 -10.96
C ALA A 255 -6.72 1.52 -11.10
N PHE A 256 -5.84 2.00 -11.96
CA PHE A 256 -4.57 1.41 -12.33
C PHE A 256 -3.49 2.44 -12.02
N VAL A 257 -2.73 2.18 -10.97
CA VAL A 257 -1.74 3.13 -10.47
C VAL A 257 -0.40 2.40 -10.38
N ARG A 258 0.63 2.91 -11.05
CA ARG A 258 2.02 2.45 -10.85
C ARG A 258 2.26 0.97 -11.10
N ASN A 259 1.59 0.40 -12.10
CA ASN A 259 1.84 -1.00 -12.46
C ASN A 259 2.95 -1.12 -13.52
N VAL A 260 3.59 -2.28 -13.55
CA VAL A 260 4.54 -2.66 -14.59
C VAL A 260 4.00 -3.86 -15.36
N PHE A 261 3.64 -3.64 -16.61
CA PHE A 261 3.19 -4.71 -17.51
C PHE A 261 4.29 -5.03 -18.53
N CYS A 262 4.82 -6.25 -18.46
CA CYS A 262 5.91 -6.70 -19.32
C CYS A 262 5.40 -7.40 -20.60
N GLY A 263 4.19 -7.97 -20.55
CA GLY A 263 3.54 -8.57 -21.71
C GLY A 263 2.62 -7.62 -22.46
N THR A 264 1.82 -8.17 -23.38
CA THR A 264 0.81 -7.38 -24.09
C THR A 264 -0.28 -6.95 -23.12
N THR A 265 -0.66 -5.67 -23.17
CA THR A 265 -1.63 -5.09 -22.24
C THR A 265 -2.85 -4.56 -22.98
N VAL A 266 -4.02 -5.08 -22.62
CA VAL A 266 -5.32 -4.61 -23.09
C VAL A 266 -6.11 -4.15 -21.87
N VAL A 267 -6.33 -2.84 -21.77
CA VAL A 267 -7.16 -2.22 -20.73
C VAL A 267 -8.25 -1.39 -21.43
N PRO A 268 -9.52 -1.57 -21.08
CA PRO A 268 -10.61 -0.82 -21.68
C PRO A 268 -10.55 0.62 -21.17
N SER A 269 -10.82 1.56 -22.08
CA SER A 269 -10.72 3.00 -21.83
C SER A 269 -12.00 3.63 -21.26
N SER A 270 -13.01 2.84 -20.90
CA SER A 270 -14.27 3.35 -20.37
C SER A 270 -14.18 3.65 -18.87
N ASN A 271 -14.07 4.95 -18.54
CA ASN A 271 -14.09 5.46 -17.16
C ASN A 271 -12.96 4.92 -16.27
N ALA A 272 -11.77 4.71 -16.84
CA ALA A 272 -10.60 4.20 -16.12
C ALA A 272 -9.69 5.34 -15.63
N THR A 273 -9.21 5.22 -14.40
CA THR A 273 -8.07 5.98 -13.87
C THR A 273 -6.82 5.19 -14.20
N LEU A 274 -6.08 5.61 -15.23
CA LEU A 274 -4.80 5.00 -15.62
C LEU A 274 -3.65 6.00 -15.38
N LEU A 275 -2.84 5.77 -14.36
CA LEU A 275 -1.79 6.68 -13.90
C LEU A 275 -0.47 5.92 -13.68
N ASP A 276 0.60 6.37 -14.33
CA ASP A 276 1.96 5.78 -14.26
C ASP A 276 2.06 4.27 -14.50
N ASN A 277 1.27 3.72 -15.42
CA ASN A 277 1.40 2.31 -15.78
C ASN A 277 2.44 2.14 -16.88
N PHE A 278 3.50 1.39 -16.60
CA PHE A 278 4.52 1.02 -17.57
C PHE A 278 4.03 -0.14 -18.44
N GLY A 279 4.42 -0.15 -19.72
CA GLY A 279 3.89 -1.08 -20.72
C GLY A 279 2.55 -0.64 -21.32
N VAL A 280 2.08 0.55 -20.97
CA VAL A 280 0.88 1.19 -21.52
C VAL A 280 1.26 2.59 -21.99
N GLU A 281 0.79 3.00 -23.17
CA GLU A 281 1.08 4.34 -23.69
C GLU A 281 0.72 5.45 -22.69
N PRO A 282 1.48 6.56 -22.63
CA PRO A 282 2.70 6.82 -23.40
C PRO A 282 3.96 6.15 -22.81
N ILE A 283 3.86 5.49 -21.66
CA ILE A 283 4.98 4.87 -20.93
C ILE A 283 5.18 3.42 -21.38
N VAL A 284 5.53 3.23 -22.66
CA VAL A 284 5.58 1.89 -23.27
C VAL A 284 6.76 1.03 -22.82
N THR A 285 7.80 1.64 -22.25
CA THR A 285 9.02 0.94 -21.82
C THR A 285 9.11 0.91 -20.30
N PRO A 286 9.01 -0.28 -19.68
CA PRO A 286 9.31 -0.47 -18.27
C PRO A 286 10.75 -0.06 -17.89
N PRO A 287 11.02 0.29 -16.62
CA PRO A 287 12.37 0.57 -16.17
C PRO A 287 13.30 -0.65 -16.39
N MET A 288 14.57 -0.40 -16.66
CA MET A 288 15.56 -1.46 -16.92
C MET A 288 15.59 -2.49 -15.78
N GLY A 289 15.66 -3.79 -16.10
CA GLY A 289 15.68 -4.85 -15.11
C GLY A 289 14.33 -5.17 -14.45
N THR A 290 13.24 -4.49 -14.83
CA THR A 290 11.91 -4.79 -14.26
C THR A 290 11.18 -5.93 -14.98
N CYS A 291 11.51 -6.19 -16.24
CA CYS A 291 10.86 -7.20 -17.08
C CYS A 291 11.79 -8.29 -17.61
N ASP A 292 13.03 -8.31 -17.11
CA ASP A 292 14.08 -9.26 -17.49
C ASP A 292 14.06 -10.54 -16.62
#